data_AF-A0A6J4H060-F1
#
_entry.id   AF-A0A6J4H060-F1
#
_cell.length_a   1.000
_cell.length_b   1.000
_cell.length_c   1.000
_cell.angle_alpha   90.00
_cell.angle_beta   90.00
_cell.angle_gamma   90.00
#
_symmetry.space_group_name_H-M   'P 1'
#
loop_
_entity.id
_entity.type
_entity.pdbx_description
1 polymer ?
#
loop_
_entity_poly.entity_id
_entity_poly.type
_entity_poly.pdbx_seq_one_letter_code
_entity_poly.pdbx_strand_id
1 'polypeptide(L)'
;MSNQPTEPAGADALAAELLACYAAVRDLTARLRAAAESGQTDDLEALADERAAGVQTAEELLAALIAQRPVSGAAVLSPALTDQLEAELRALLSEDEQVRVLLSSQAQEVPRQLAELRGAHRGLGGYQRTAIDPSELVDRSG
;
A
#
# COMPACT_ATOMS: atom_id res chain seq x y z
N MET A 1 -53.31 -16.71 -2.95
CA MET A 1 -52.90 -15.52 -3.72
C MET A 1 -51.48 -15.19 -3.29
N SER A 2 -50.52 -15.51 -4.16
CA SER A 2 -49.09 -15.38 -3.90
C SER A 2 -48.65 -13.94 -4.10
N ASN A 3 -47.95 -13.37 -3.12
CA ASN A 3 -47.08 -12.21 -3.29
C ASN A 3 -46.09 -12.19 -2.12
N GLN A 4 -44.93 -12.81 -2.31
CA GLN A 4 -43.73 -12.48 -1.54
C GLN A 4 -42.75 -11.80 -2.50
N PRO A 5 -42.42 -10.51 -2.31
CA PRO A 5 -41.24 -9.92 -2.92
C PRO A 5 -40.05 -10.24 -2.00
N THR A 6 -39.36 -11.34 -2.29
CA THR A 6 -38.18 -11.79 -1.53
C THR A 6 -36.91 -11.48 -2.32
N GLU A 7 -36.63 -10.19 -2.59
CA GLU A 7 -35.40 -9.80 -3.32
C GLU A 7 -34.50 -8.70 -2.72
N PRO A 8 -34.76 -8.04 -1.57
CA PRO A 8 -33.76 -7.10 -1.01
C PRO A 8 -32.66 -7.79 -0.16
N ALA A 9 -32.88 -9.02 0.32
CA ALA A 9 -31.97 -9.66 1.28
C ALA A 9 -30.60 -10.04 0.68
N GLY A 10 -30.52 -10.31 -0.63
CA GLY A 10 -29.28 -10.69 -1.29
C GLY A 10 -28.32 -9.51 -1.51
N ALA A 11 -28.86 -8.34 -1.85
CA ALA A 11 -28.04 -7.18 -2.12
C ALA A 11 -27.54 -6.50 -0.85
N ASP A 12 -28.36 -6.45 0.21
CA ASP A 12 -27.93 -5.94 1.51
C ASP A 12 -26.83 -6.82 2.11
N ALA A 13 -26.88 -8.14 1.91
CA ALA A 13 -25.82 -9.06 2.31
C ALA A 13 -24.52 -8.80 1.54
N LEU A 14 -24.59 -8.68 0.21
CA LEU A 14 -23.42 -8.33 -0.60
C LEU A 14 -22.83 -6.97 -0.25
N ALA A 15 -23.67 -5.97 0.05
CA ALA A 15 -23.21 -4.66 0.49
C ALA A 15 -22.49 -4.74 1.85
N ALA A 16 -22.99 -5.55 2.78
CA ALA A 16 -22.33 -5.79 4.06
C ALA A 16 -20.98 -6.52 3.87
N GLU A 17 -20.92 -7.52 2.99
CA GLU A 17 -19.68 -8.21 2.63
C GLU A 17 -18.67 -7.24 1.96
N LEU A 18 -19.13 -6.38 1.07
CA LEU A 18 -18.29 -5.36 0.42
C LEU A 18 -17.75 -4.35 1.44
N LEU A 19 -18.58 -3.90 2.40
CA LEU A 19 -18.13 -3.03 3.49
C LEU A 19 -17.08 -3.71 4.37
N ALA A 20 -17.28 -4.99 4.70
CA ALA A 20 -16.29 -5.76 5.46
C ALA A 20 -14.98 -5.92 4.67
N CYS A 21 -15.08 -6.14 3.35
CA CYS A 21 -13.93 -6.22 2.46
C CYS A 21 -13.17 -4.89 2.40
N TYR A 22 -13.85 -3.76 2.24
CA TYR A 22 -13.22 -2.43 2.30
C TYR A 22 -12.54 -2.18 3.65
N ALA A 23 -13.16 -2.56 4.77
CA ALA A 23 -12.54 -2.43 6.08
C ALA A 23 -11.26 -3.26 6.21
N ALA A 24 -11.25 -4.48 5.68
CA ALA A 24 -10.06 -5.34 5.66
C ALA A 24 -8.94 -4.76 4.78
N VAL A 25 -9.28 -4.28 3.57
CA VAL A 25 -8.31 -3.61 2.69
C VAL A 25 -7.74 -2.36 3.36
N ARG A 26 -8.56 -1.59 4.08
CA ARG A 26 -8.12 -0.42 4.84
C ARG A 26 -7.14 -0.79 5.96
N ASP A 27 -7.40 -1.86 6.70
CA ASP A 27 -6.45 -2.37 7.71
C ASP A 27 -5.11 -2.77 7.07
N LEU A 28 -5.15 -3.44 5.92
CA LEU A 28 -3.93 -3.78 5.16
C LEU A 28 -3.20 -2.53 4.68
N THR A 29 -3.92 -1.50 4.20
CA THR A 29 -3.32 -0.20 3.84
C THR A 29 -2.64 0.47 5.04
N ALA A 30 -3.26 0.43 6.23
CA ALA A 30 -2.67 0.97 7.45
C ALA A 30 -1.42 0.18 7.88
N ARG A 31 -1.44 -1.15 7.77
CA ARG A 31 -0.28 -2.02 8.04
C ARG A 31 0.87 -1.77 7.05
N LEU A 32 0.56 -1.62 5.75
CA LEU A 32 1.54 -1.24 4.72
C LEU A 32 2.19 0.09 5.03
N ARG A 33 1.39 1.08 5.43
CA ARG A 33 1.90 2.39 5.84
C ARG A 33 2.86 2.26 7.01
N ALA A 34 2.46 1.53 8.06
CA ALA A 34 3.30 1.34 9.25
C ALA A 34 4.61 0.60 8.93
N ALA A 35 4.56 -0.43 8.08
CA ALA A 35 5.74 -1.14 7.59
C ALA A 35 6.67 -0.21 6.80
N ALA A 36 6.11 0.63 5.93
CA ALA A 36 6.87 1.62 5.17
C ALA A 36 7.49 2.68 6.10
N GLU A 37 6.75 3.24 7.06
CA GLU A 37 7.26 4.24 8.01
C GLU A 37 8.37 3.68 8.91
N SER A 38 8.30 2.38 9.27
CA SER A 38 9.29 1.70 10.12
C SER A 38 10.49 1.13 9.35
N GLY A 39 10.48 1.16 8.01
CA GLY A 39 11.53 0.57 7.18
C GLY A 39 11.58 -0.96 7.21
N GLN A 40 10.50 -1.62 7.65
CA GLN A 40 10.38 -3.08 7.65
C GLN A 40 10.00 -3.56 6.25
N THR A 41 10.99 -3.57 5.34
CA THR A 41 10.77 -3.85 3.92
C THR A 41 10.39 -5.30 3.63
N ASP A 42 10.76 -6.23 4.50
CA ASP A 42 10.52 -7.67 4.29
C ASP A 42 9.02 -8.02 4.32
N ASP A 43 8.22 -7.23 5.05
CA ASP A 43 6.76 -7.42 5.15
C ASP A 43 5.98 -6.65 4.08
N LEU A 44 6.62 -5.69 3.38
CA LEU A 44 5.93 -4.83 2.41
C LEU A 44 5.39 -5.61 1.21
N GLU A 45 6.15 -6.57 0.68
CA GLU A 45 5.73 -7.37 -0.48
C GLU A 45 4.53 -8.26 -0.12
N ALA A 46 4.61 -8.99 0.99
CA ALA A 46 3.53 -9.85 1.46
C ALA A 46 2.24 -9.06 1.74
N LEU A 47 2.36 -7.90 2.39
CA LEU A 47 1.22 -7.02 2.65
C LEU A 47 0.63 -6.43 1.37
N ALA A 48 1.46 -6.12 0.36
CA ALA A 48 1.01 -5.60 -0.91
C ALA A 48 0.22 -6.66 -1.70
N ASP A 49 0.70 -7.90 -1.70
CA ASP A 49 0.01 -9.03 -2.33
C ASP A 49 -1.33 -9.34 -1.63
N GLU A 50 -1.35 -9.38 -0.29
CA GLU A 50 -2.57 -9.59 0.49
C GLU A 50 -3.60 -8.49 0.20
N ARG A 51 -3.13 -7.23 0.14
CA ARG A 51 -3.98 -6.09 -0.20
C ARG A 51 -4.50 -6.18 -1.64
N ALA A 52 -3.67 -6.57 -2.59
CA ALA A 52 -4.10 -6.74 -3.99
C ALA A 52 -5.20 -7.81 -4.13
N ALA A 53 -5.07 -8.94 -3.43
CA ALA A 53 -6.11 -9.96 -3.39
C ALA A 53 -7.41 -9.45 -2.74
N GLY A 54 -7.29 -8.63 -1.69
CA GLY A 54 -8.45 -7.97 -1.06
C GLY A 54 -9.18 -7.01 -2.00
N VAL A 55 -8.44 -6.19 -2.77
CA VAL A 55 -9.03 -5.30 -3.79
C VAL A 55 -9.74 -6.08 -4.88
N GLN A 56 -9.13 -7.16 -5.38
CA GLN A 56 -9.75 -8.05 -6.37
C GLN A 56 -11.08 -8.63 -5.86
N THR A 57 -11.11 -9.06 -4.59
CA THR A 57 -12.34 -9.54 -3.94
C THR A 57 -13.42 -8.45 -3.86
N ALA A 58 -13.03 -7.22 -3.51
CA ALA A 58 -13.94 -6.08 -3.46
C ALA A 58 -14.53 -5.76 -4.84
N GLU A 59 -13.73 -5.85 -5.91
CA GLU A 59 -14.20 -5.66 -7.29
C GLU A 59 -15.22 -6.72 -7.71
N GLU A 60 -15.00 -7.98 -7.34
CA GLU A 60 -15.93 -9.08 -7.61
C GLU A 60 -17.26 -8.89 -6.87
N LEU A 61 -17.21 -8.50 -5.59
CA LEU A 61 -18.39 -8.19 -4.78
C LEU A 61 -19.16 -6.99 -5.35
N LEU A 62 -18.45 -5.95 -5.78
CA LEU A 62 -19.06 -4.77 -6.42
C LEU A 62 -19.73 -5.15 -7.74
N ALA A 63 -19.08 -5.97 -8.58
CA ALA A 63 -19.66 -6.45 -9.82
C ALA A 63 -20.92 -7.29 -9.58
N ALA A 64 -20.90 -8.18 -8.57
CA ALA A 64 -22.05 -8.96 -8.18
C ALA A 64 -23.22 -8.08 -7.69
N LEU A 65 -22.91 -7.05 -6.91
CA LEU A 65 -23.90 -6.08 -6.43
C LEU A 65 -24.52 -5.28 -7.59
N ILE A 66 -23.71 -4.84 -8.56
CA ILE A 66 -24.19 -4.16 -9.77
C ILE A 66 -25.07 -5.09 -10.61
N ALA A 67 -24.72 -6.37 -10.73
CA ALA A 67 -25.49 -7.35 -11.49
C ALA A 67 -26.89 -7.61 -10.88
N GLN A 68 -27.09 -7.35 -9.59
CA GLN A 68 -28.41 -7.44 -8.94
C GLN A 68 -29.29 -6.20 -9.18
N ARG A 69 -28.82 -5.21 -9.94
CA ARG A 69 -29.60 -4.01 -10.23
C ARG A 69 -30.85 -4.32 -11.05
N PRO A 70 -32.07 -4.05 -10.53
CA PRO A 70 -33.27 -4.32 -11.29
C PRO A 70 -33.32 -3.39 -12.51
N VAL A 71 -33.74 -3.97 -13.64
CA VAL A 71 -33.87 -3.27 -14.93
C VAL A 71 -34.87 -2.12 -14.85
N SER A 72 -35.76 -2.13 -13.84
CA SER A 72 -36.74 -1.07 -13.56
C SER A 72 -36.14 0.25 -13.05
N GLY A 73 -34.83 0.29 -12.77
CA GLY A 73 -34.17 1.49 -12.25
C GLY A 73 -34.45 1.78 -10.77
N ALA A 74 -35.17 0.87 -10.09
CA ALA A 74 -35.34 0.93 -8.64
C ALA A 74 -33.96 0.78 -7.94
N ALA A 75 -33.77 1.52 -6.86
CA ALA A 75 -32.56 1.39 -6.04
C ALA A 75 -32.50 -0.01 -5.42
N VAL A 76 -31.36 -0.68 -5.60
CA VAL A 76 -31.08 -2.01 -5.03
C VAL A 76 -30.85 -1.91 -3.53
N LEU A 77 -30.12 -0.86 -3.14
CA LEU A 77 -29.68 -0.61 -1.78
C LEU A 77 -30.44 0.57 -1.20
N SER A 78 -30.55 0.57 0.13
CA SER A 78 -30.99 1.76 0.85
C SER A 78 -30.02 2.93 0.59
N PRO A 79 -30.50 4.18 0.61
CA PRO A 79 -29.63 5.36 0.49
C PRO A 79 -28.51 5.36 1.54
N ALA A 80 -28.81 4.98 2.78
CA ALA A 80 -27.83 4.91 3.85
C ALA A 80 -26.67 3.93 3.56
N LEU A 81 -26.97 2.75 2.99
CA LEU A 81 -25.93 1.79 2.61
C LEU A 81 -25.10 2.28 1.42
N THR A 82 -25.74 2.95 0.45
CA THR A 82 -25.04 3.58 -0.67
C THR A 82 -24.06 4.63 -0.17
N ASP A 83 -24.53 5.54 0.68
CA ASP A 83 -23.71 6.61 1.28
C ASP A 83 -22.53 6.03 2.08
N GLN A 84 -22.77 4.93 2.82
CA GLN A 84 -21.73 4.27 3.59
C GLN A 84 -20.65 3.64 2.71
N LEU A 85 -21.04 2.95 1.63
CA LEU A 85 -20.10 2.38 0.65
C LEU A 85 -19.27 3.47 -0.02
N GLU A 86 -19.90 4.58 -0.42
CA GLU A 86 -19.19 5.72 -1.01
C GLU A 86 -18.22 6.38 -0.03
N ALA A 87 -18.62 6.52 1.24
CA ALA A 87 -17.77 7.08 2.28
C ALA A 87 -16.54 6.20 2.53
N GLU A 88 -16.72 4.89 2.64
CA GLU A 88 -15.62 3.94 2.83
C GLU A 88 -14.68 3.90 1.63
N LEU A 89 -15.21 3.88 0.40
CA LEU A 89 -14.39 3.95 -0.80
C LEU A 89 -13.55 5.24 -0.85
N ARG A 90 -14.16 6.38 -0.51
CA ARG A 90 -13.46 7.66 -0.47
C ARG A 90 -12.36 7.68 0.59
N ALA A 91 -12.61 7.10 1.76
CA ALA A 91 -11.61 6.96 2.81
C ALA A 91 -10.44 6.10 2.33
N LEU A 92 -10.72 4.95 1.72
CA LEU A 92 -9.69 4.03 1.21
C LEU A 92 -8.81 4.70 0.14
N LEU A 93 -9.42 5.41 -0.81
CA LEU A 93 -8.66 6.14 -1.85
C LEU A 93 -7.76 7.23 -1.27
N SER A 94 -8.19 7.89 -0.19
CA SER A 94 -7.38 8.89 0.51
C SER A 94 -6.17 8.26 1.21
N GLU A 95 -6.34 7.10 1.83
CA GLU A 95 -5.25 6.36 2.47
C GLU A 95 -4.26 5.80 1.45
N ASP A 96 -4.76 5.29 0.32
CA ASP A 96 -3.92 4.80 -0.77
C ASP A 96 -2.99 5.88 -1.32
N GLU A 97 -3.49 7.09 -1.49
CA GLU A 97 -2.67 8.21 -1.96
C GLU A 97 -1.58 8.56 -0.95
N GLN A 98 -1.88 8.50 0.35
CA GLN A 98 -0.86 8.72 1.40
C GLN A 98 0.25 7.67 1.34
N VAL A 99 -0.11 6.39 1.19
CA VAL A 99 0.86 5.30 1.06
C VAL A 99 1.68 5.44 -0.22
N ARG A 100 1.06 5.81 -1.34
CA ARG A 100 1.76 6.04 -2.62
C ARG A 100 2.80 7.15 -2.50
N VAL A 101 2.44 8.28 -1.88
CA VAL A 101 3.35 9.40 -1.63
C VAL A 101 4.52 8.96 -0.75
N LEU A 102 4.24 8.23 0.33
CA LEU A 102 5.26 7.71 1.24
C LEU A 102 6.26 6.79 0.50
N LEU A 103 5.78 5.76 -0.18
CA LEU A 103 6.64 4.81 -0.91
C LEU A 103 7.45 5.51 -2.02
N SER A 104 6.85 6.47 -2.73
CA SER A 104 7.54 7.25 -3.76
C SER A 104 8.66 8.11 -3.18
N SER A 105 8.44 8.73 -2.01
CA SER A 105 9.47 9.52 -1.34
C SER A 105 10.65 8.65 -0.88
N GLN A 106 10.38 7.45 -0.35
CA GLN A 106 11.42 6.50 0.06
C GLN A 106 12.23 5.99 -1.14
N ALA A 107 11.56 5.71 -2.26
CA ALA A 107 12.22 5.29 -3.49
C ALA A 107 13.18 6.35 -4.05
N GLN A 108 12.89 7.63 -3.84
CA GLN A 108 13.79 8.74 -4.24
C GLN A 108 14.98 8.92 -3.28
N GLU A 109 14.81 8.56 -2.02
CA GLU A 109 15.84 8.69 -0.99
C GLU A 109 16.96 7.64 -1.16
N VAL A 110 16.65 6.43 -1.62
CA VAL A 110 17.65 5.36 -1.84
C VAL A 110 18.77 5.77 -2.82
N PRO A 111 18.49 6.32 -4.01
CA PRO A 111 19.52 6.88 -4.89
C PRO A 111 20.38 7.97 -4.25
N ARG A 112 19.78 8.83 -3.41
CA ARG A 112 20.50 9.89 -2.69
C ARG A 112 21.49 9.30 -1.69
N GLN A 113 21.02 8.36 -0.87
CA GLN A 113 21.86 7.64 0.10
C GLN A 113 23.01 6.89 -0.57
N LEU A 114 22.74 6.24 -1.72
CA LEU A 114 23.80 5.57 -2.50
C LEU A 114 24.80 6.57 -3.09
N ALA A 115 24.36 7.75 -3.54
CA ALA A 115 25.26 8.80 -4.01
C ALA A 115 26.13 9.36 -2.88
N GLU A 116 25.57 9.56 -1.69
CA GLU A 116 26.28 9.98 -0.48
C GLU A 116 27.31 8.93 -0.05
N LEU A 117 26.94 7.65 0.01
CA LEU A 117 27.85 6.53 0.29
C LEU A 117 29.00 6.46 -0.72
N ARG A 118 28.70 6.59 -2.02
CA ARG A 118 29.73 6.63 -3.07
C ARG A 118 30.64 7.85 -2.92
N GLY A 119 30.11 9.00 -2.54
CA GLY A 119 30.87 10.22 -2.27
C GLY A 119 31.80 10.07 -1.05
N ALA A 120 31.26 9.55 0.05
CA ALA A 120 32.01 9.26 1.28
C ALA A 120 33.12 8.24 1.03
N HIS A 121 32.84 7.18 0.27
CA HIS A 121 33.85 6.17 -0.10
C HIS A 121 34.96 6.77 -0.97
N ARG A 122 34.66 7.69 -1.90
CA ARG A 122 35.70 8.43 -2.65
C ARG A 122 36.53 9.33 -1.74
N GLY A 123 35.92 9.98 -0.75
CA GLY A 123 36.61 10.77 0.27
C GLY A 123 37.54 9.93 1.15
N LEU A 124 37.09 8.74 1.55
CA LEU A 124 37.87 7.79 2.35
C LEU A 124 39.00 7.11 1.57
N GLY A 125 38.79 6.82 0.28
CA GLY A 125 39.85 6.31 -0.61
C GLY A 125 41.01 7.27 -0.82
N GLY A 126 40.85 8.56 -0.49
CA GLY A 126 41.94 9.54 -0.44
C GLY A 126 42.93 9.28 0.72
N TYR A 127 42.47 8.69 1.83
CA TYR A 127 43.33 8.38 2.98
C TYR A 127 44.13 7.08 2.81
N GLN A 128 43.75 6.19 1.88
CA GLN A 128 44.52 4.98 1.56
C GLN A 128 45.64 5.21 0.54
N ARG A 129 45.69 6.37 -0.15
CA ARG A 129 46.72 6.67 -1.16
C ARG A 129 47.97 7.35 -0.62
N THR A 130 47.99 7.70 0.66
CA THR A 130 49.20 8.03 1.43
C THR A 130 49.56 6.87 2.34
N ALA A 131 49.57 5.64 1.82
CA ALA A 131 50.45 4.63 2.36
C ALA A 131 51.88 5.11 2.06
N ILE A 132 52.50 5.77 3.03
CA ILE A 132 53.94 6.02 3.06
C ILE A 132 54.59 4.67 2.76
N ASP A 133 55.45 4.63 1.75
CA ASP A 133 56.21 3.43 1.45
C ASP A 133 57.04 3.08 2.70
N PRO A 134 56.84 1.91 3.34
CA PRO A 134 57.60 1.56 4.54
C PRO A 134 59.11 1.42 4.25
N SER A 135 59.52 1.38 2.98
CA SER A 135 60.93 1.45 2.58
C SER A 135 61.55 2.86 2.67
N GLU A 136 60.75 3.94 2.72
CA GLU A 136 61.25 5.31 2.95
C GLU A 136 61.46 5.64 4.44
N LEU A 137 60.99 4.77 5.35
CA LEU A 137 61.11 4.96 6.81
C LEU A 137 62.38 4.34 7.43
N VAL A 138 63.22 3.67 6.64
CA VAL A 138 64.41 2.96 7.12
C VAL A 138 65.67 3.44 6.39
N ASP A 139 66.08 4.70 6.55
CA ASP A 139 67.52 5.07 6.48
C ASP A 139 67.84 6.50 6.96
N ARG A 140 67.73 6.79 8.27
CA ARG A 140 68.27 8.05 8.84
C ARG A 140 68.93 7.92 10.21
N SER A 141 69.46 6.75 10.55
CA SER A 141 70.28 6.61 11.75
C SER A 141 71.19 5.38 11.70
N GLY A 142 72.47 5.59 11.37
CA GLY A 142 73.55 4.67 11.73
C GLY A 142 74.46 4.31 10.57
#